data_AF-A0A3C0A6N0-F1
#
_entry.id   AF-A0A3C0A6N0-F1
#
_cell.length_a   1.000
_cell.length_b   1.000
_cell.length_c   1.000
_cell.angle_alpha   90.00
_cell.angle_beta   90.00
_cell.angle_gamma   90.00
#
_symmetry.space_group_name_H-M   'P 1'
#
loop_
_entity.id
_entity.type
_entity.pdbx_description
1 polymer ?
#
loop_
_entity_poly.entity_id
_entity_poly.type
_entity_poly.pdbx_seq_one_letter_code
_entity_poly.pdbx_strand_id
1 'polypeptide(L)'
;MSKLPAQYKFLDISDYGRPIARYIARSFVNTSITPVHVTCMFIVSGIIAIIAMHYGHFLVALFFLVLKSILDAADGELARLKQTPSYTGRFFDSVADILLNAAIFYTLYTITSSSLLMASIAFACLQLQGTLYNYYYVILRNKVDGDTTSRVFETKTPTALPGEKQKTVAFLFIIYRILYGGFDAIIYFLDRNAFAGAILPKWFMSSLSLFGLGFQLLVIGVLLVLGLKEVIIPLFIVLSVFVILFISIRKLWYNS
;
A
#
# COMPACT_ATOMS: atom_id res chain seq x y z
N MET A 1 -11.49 -12.99 -6.94
CA MET A 1 -10.57 -14.16 -6.82
C MET A 1 -9.37 -13.76 -5.98
N SER A 2 -8.76 -14.69 -5.24
CA SER A 2 -7.56 -14.37 -4.43
C SER A 2 -6.37 -14.10 -5.33
N LYS A 3 -5.48 -13.17 -4.95
CA LYS A 3 -4.26 -12.83 -5.70
C LYS A 3 -3.25 -13.98 -5.80
N LEU A 4 -3.42 -15.03 -4.99
CA LEU A 4 -2.56 -16.22 -4.95
C LEU A 4 -3.39 -17.51 -5.03
N PRO A 5 -2.84 -18.58 -5.63
CA PRO A 5 -3.39 -19.93 -5.51
C PRO A 5 -3.53 -20.36 -4.05
N ALA A 6 -4.51 -21.22 -3.75
CA ALA A 6 -4.85 -21.60 -2.37
C ALA A 6 -3.65 -22.13 -1.56
N GLN A 7 -2.75 -22.89 -2.21
CA GLN A 7 -1.57 -23.47 -1.58
C GLN A 7 -0.53 -22.43 -1.10
N TYR A 8 -0.45 -21.27 -1.75
CA TYR A 8 0.52 -20.20 -1.43
C TYR A 8 -0.09 -19.05 -0.62
N LYS A 9 -1.37 -19.14 -0.25
CA LYS A 9 -1.98 -18.17 0.66
C LYS A 9 -1.27 -18.16 2.00
N PHE A 10 -1.02 -16.95 2.48
CA PHE A 10 -0.49 -16.64 3.81
C PHE A 10 -1.50 -15.75 4.55
N LEU A 11 -1.32 -15.57 5.85
CA LEU A 11 -2.09 -14.61 6.64
C LEU A 11 -1.56 -13.21 6.37
N ASP A 12 -2.29 -12.40 5.60
CA ASP A 12 -1.97 -11.00 5.35
C ASP A 12 -2.60 -10.13 6.45
N ILE A 13 -1.77 -9.68 7.39
CA ILE A 13 -2.19 -8.89 8.55
C ILE A 13 -2.69 -7.51 8.11
N SER A 14 -2.16 -6.97 7.01
CA SER A 14 -2.59 -5.68 6.45
C SER A 14 -3.95 -5.74 5.75
N ASP A 15 -4.42 -6.94 5.41
CA ASP A 15 -5.62 -7.15 4.61
C ASP A 15 -6.86 -7.49 5.46
N TYR A 16 -6.86 -7.08 6.73
CA TYR A 16 -7.95 -7.31 7.69
C TYR A 16 -9.31 -6.81 7.18
N GLY A 17 -9.33 -5.77 6.35
CA GLY A 17 -10.53 -5.17 5.78
C GLY A 17 -11.17 -5.96 4.63
N ARG A 18 -10.49 -7.00 4.09
CA ARG A 18 -10.94 -7.65 2.85
C ARG A 18 -12.33 -8.29 2.87
N PRO A 19 -12.82 -8.88 3.97
CA PRO A 19 -14.20 -9.38 4.02
C PRO A 19 -15.22 -8.27 3.74
N ILE A 20 -15.04 -7.10 4.35
CA ILE A 20 -15.90 -5.93 4.17
C ILE A 20 -15.70 -5.35 2.77
N ALA A 21 -14.45 -5.23 2.30
CA ALA A 21 -14.15 -4.76 0.96
C ALA A 21 -14.82 -5.60 -0.13
N ARG A 22 -14.85 -6.93 0.03
CA ARG A 22 -15.57 -7.85 -0.87
C ARG A 22 -17.08 -7.64 -0.84
N TYR A 23 -17.64 -7.37 0.33
CA TYR A 23 -19.07 -7.04 0.45
C TYR A 23 -19.39 -5.75 -0.32
N ILE A 24 -18.62 -4.68 -0.09
CA ILE A 24 -18.76 -3.40 -0.81
C ILE A 24 -18.63 -3.60 -2.33
N ALA A 25 -17.59 -4.31 -2.78
CA ALA A 25 -17.35 -4.56 -4.19
C ALA A 25 -18.50 -5.37 -4.84
N ARG A 26 -19.07 -6.36 -4.15
CA ARG A 26 -20.25 -7.10 -4.64
C ARG A 26 -21.48 -6.22 -4.74
N SER A 27 -21.69 -5.30 -3.81
CA SER A 27 -22.81 -4.35 -3.87
C SER A 27 -22.69 -3.37 -5.06
N PHE A 28 -21.47 -3.10 -5.54
CA PHE A 28 -21.22 -2.22 -6.69
C PHE A 28 -21.03 -2.94 -8.03
N VAL A 29 -20.99 -4.28 -8.05
CA VAL A 29 -20.69 -5.03 -9.27
C VAL A 29 -21.74 -4.79 -10.38
N ASN A 30 -23.01 -4.63 -10.01
CA ASN A 30 -24.13 -4.42 -10.95
C ASN A 30 -24.55 -2.95 -11.08
N THR A 31 -23.76 -2.00 -10.54
CA THR A 31 -24.03 -0.56 -10.64
C THR A 31 -23.09 0.13 -11.62
N SER A 32 -23.31 1.42 -11.89
CA SER A 32 -22.41 2.25 -12.70
C SER A 32 -21.13 2.69 -11.95
N ILE A 33 -20.98 2.35 -10.67
CA ILE A 33 -19.80 2.72 -9.87
C ILE A 33 -18.57 1.99 -10.40
N THR A 34 -17.53 2.74 -10.74
CA THR A 34 -16.26 2.20 -11.25
C THR A 34 -15.26 2.02 -10.11
N PRO A 35 -14.19 1.21 -10.29
CA PRO A 35 -13.09 1.16 -9.34
C PRO A 35 -12.52 2.55 -9.03
N VAL A 36 -12.38 3.42 -10.05
CA VAL A 36 -11.91 4.81 -9.88
C VAL A 36 -12.83 5.62 -8.97
N HIS A 37 -14.16 5.43 -9.03
CA HIS A 37 -15.07 6.08 -8.09
C HIS A 37 -14.84 5.61 -6.65
N VAL A 38 -14.54 4.33 -6.44
CA VAL A 38 -14.19 3.79 -5.11
C VAL A 38 -12.85 4.34 -4.64
N THR A 39 -11.88 4.52 -5.54
CA THR A 39 -10.63 5.23 -5.27
C THR A 39 -10.91 6.66 -4.76
N CYS A 40 -11.78 7.41 -5.44
CA CYS A 40 -12.21 8.73 -4.98
C CYS A 40 -12.88 8.69 -3.59
N MET A 41 -13.68 7.66 -3.28
CA MET A 41 -14.30 7.50 -1.96
C MET A 41 -13.24 7.31 -0.86
N PHE A 42 -12.18 6.52 -1.11
CA PHE A 42 -11.13 6.38 -0.11
C PHE A 42 -10.32 7.67 0.06
N ILE A 43 -10.15 8.46 -1.01
CA ILE A 43 -9.49 9.78 -0.92
C ILE A 43 -10.28 10.68 0.02
N VAL A 44 -11.60 10.77 -0.16
CA VAL A 44 -12.49 11.53 0.73
C VAL A 44 -12.38 11.00 2.16
N SER A 45 -12.38 9.67 2.36
CA SER A 45 -12.17 9.05 3.67
C SER A 45 -10.85 9.49 4.31
N GLY A 46 -9.74 9.45 3.56
CA GLY A 46 -8.42 9.89 4.04
C GLY A 46 -8.38 11.38 4.40
N ILE A 47 -9.00 12.25 3.61
CA ILE A 47 -9.10 13.69 3.90
C ILE A 47 -9.88 13.92 5.19
N ILE A 48 -11.02 13.24 5.39
CA ILE A 48 -11.80 13.35 6.63
C ILE A 48 -10.96 12.88 7.83
N ALA A 49 -10.20 11.79 7.68
CA ALA A 49 -9.29 11.33 8.73
C ALA A 49 -8.23 12.40 9.08
N ILE A 50 -7.60 13.02 8.08
CA ILE A 50 -6.61 14.08 8.26
C ILE A 50 -7.21 15.29 8.99
N ILE A 51 -8.41 15.73 8.60
CA ILE A 51 -9.12 16.82 9.27
C ILE A 51 -9.42 16.44 10.72
N ALA A 52 -9.92 15.22 10.97
CA ALA A 52 -10.20 14.73 12.30
C ALA A 52 -8.94 14.64 13.18
N MET A 53 -7.80 14.21 12.61
CA MET A 53 -6.50 14.22 13.30
C MET A 53 -6.10 15.62 13.72
N HIS A 54 -6.22 16.60 12.81
CA HIS A 54 -5.84 17.99 13.08
C HIS A 54 -6.65 18.60 14.23
N TYR A 55 -7.96 18.35 14.28
CA TYR A 55 -8.84 18.84 15.35
C TYR A 55 -8.84 17.96 16.61
N GLY A 56 -8.04 16.90 16.67
CA GLY A 56 -7.94 16.02 17.85
C GLY A 56 -9.09 15.01 18.00
N HIS A 57 -9.94 14.83 16.99
CA HIS A 57 -11.00 13.82 16.96
C HIS A 57 -10.46 12.44 16.59
N PHE A 58 -9.59 11.87 17.43
CA PHE A 58 -8.81 10.67 17.10
C PHE A 58 -9.64 9.41 16.86
N LEU A 59 -10.79 9.26 17.52
CA LEU A 59 -11.68 8.13 17.26
C LEU A 59 -12.28 8.20 15.84
N VAL A 60 -12.65 9.41 15.41
CA VAL A 60 -13.13 9.68 14.04
C VAL A 60 -11.99 9.46 13.04
N ALA A 61 -10.79 9.93 13.36
CA ALA A 61 -9.61 9.68 12.54
C ALA A 61 -9.33 8.18 12.34
N LEU A 62 -9.31 7.40 13.43
CA LEU A 62 -9.13 5.93 13.36
C LEU A 62 -10.19 5.29 12.46
N PHE A 63 -11.47 5.64 12.65
CA PHE A 63 -12.54 5.10 11.82
C PHE A 63 -12.32 5.37 10.34
N PHE A 64 -12.01 6.61 9.96
CA PHE A 64 -11.83 6.99 8.56
C PHE A 64 -10.50 6.49 7.95
N LEU A 65 -9.45 6.29 8.75
CA LEU A 65 -8.22 5.59 8.30
C LEU A 65 -8.51 4.13 7.99
N VAL A 66 -9.25 3.44 8.87
CA VAL A 66 -9.67 2.06 8.65
C VAL A 66 -10.61 1.94 7.44
N LEU A 67 -11.57 2.86 7.32
CA LEU A 67 -12.48 2.92 6.17
C LEU A 67 -11.72 3.16 4.87
N LYS A 68 -10.71 4.05 4.85
CA LYS A 68 -9.82 4.25 3.70
C LYS A 68 -9.22 2.91 3.28
N SER A 69 -8.61 2.16 4.20
CA SER A 69 -7.97 0.87 3.90
C SER A 69 -8.96 -0.17 3.38
N ILE A 70 -10.19 -0.18 3.87
CA ILE A 70 -11.25 -1.06 3.38
C ILE A 70 -11.68 -0.67 1.95
N LEU A 71 -11.79 0.62 1.64
CA LEU A 71 -12.22 1.12 0.33
C LEU A 71 -11.13 0.91 -0.75
N ASP A 72 -9.87 1.17 -0.41
CA ASP A 72 -8.68 0.81 -1.20
C ASP A 72 -8.68 -0.70 -1.52
N ALA A 73 -8.91 -1.55 -0.50
CA ALA A 73 -9.09 -2.97 -0.75
C ALA A 73 -10.26 -3.30 -1.69
N ALA A 74 -11.33 -2.49 -1.68
CA ALA A 74 -12.57 -2.71 -2.40
C ALA A 74 -12.48 -2.29 -3.88
N ASP A 75 -11.71 -1.26 -4.22
CA ASP A 75 -11.57 -0.82 -5.62
C ASP A 75 -10.95 -1.92 -6.49
N GLY A 76 -9.93 -2.61 -5.97
CA GLY A 76 -9.26 -3.70 -6.64
C GLY A 76 -10.13 -4.96 -6.68
N GLU A 77 -10.94 -5.21 -5.65
CA GLU A 77 -11.95 -6.29 -5.72
C GLU A 77 -13.01 -5.98 -6.77
N LEU A 78 -13.49 -4.74 -6.84
CA LEU A 78 -14.49 -4.32 -7.82
C LEU A 78 -13.95 -4.46 -9.24
N ALA A 79 -12.71 -4.03 -9.49
CA ALA A 79 -12.04 -4.20 -10.78
C ALA A 79 -11.94 -5.68 -11.18
N ARG A 80 -11.61 -6.57 -10.23
CA ARG A 80 -11.56 -8.02 -10.45
C ARG A 80 -12.94 -8.62 -10.71
N LEU A 81 -13.97 -8.22 -9.97
CA LEU A 81 -15.34 -8.72 -10.13
C LEU A 81 -15.97 -8.26 -11.44
N LYS A 82 -15.73 -7.01 -11.84
CA LYS A 82 -16.21 -6.47 -13.12
C LYS A 82 -15.37 -6.92 -14.32
N GLN A 83 -14.25 -7.60 -14.09
CA GLN A 83 -13.28 -7.98 -15.14
C GLN A 83 -12.80 -6.78 -15.97
N THR A 84 -12.66 -5.62 -15.32
CA THR A 84 -12.21 -4.37 -15.93
C THR A 84 -10.88 -3.93 -15.31
N PRO A 85 -9.76 -4.64 -15.57
CA PRO A 85 -8.44 -4.16 -15.17
C PRO A 85 -8.15 -2.81 -15.83
N SER A 86 -7.49 -1.91 -15.10
CA SER A 86 -7.19 -0.55 -15.58
C SER A 86 -5.84 -0.08 -15.03
N TYR A 87 -4.93 0.30 -15.92
CA TYR A 87 -3.68 0.96 -15.52
C TYR A 87 -3.94 2.35 -14.95
N THR A 88 -4.93 3.06 -15.51
CA THR A 88 -5.39 4.36 -15.00
C THR A 88 -5.83 4.24 -13.54
N GLY A 89 -6.71 3.30 -13.23
CA GLY A 89 -7.17 3.05 -11.87
C GLY A 89 -6.00 2.68 -10.95
N ARG A 90 -5.14 1.73 -11.36
CA ARG A 90 -3.99 1.30 -10.57
C ARG A 90 -3.02 2.44 -10.23
N PHE A 91 -2.62 3.25 -11.20
CA PHE A 91 -1.70 4.35 -10.93
C PHE A 91 -2.36 5.50 -10.19
N PHE A 92 -3.65 5.76 -10.44
CA PHE A 92 -4.41 6.77 -9.71
C PHE A 92 -4.51 6.41 -8.22
N ASP A 93 -4.81 5.14 -7.92
CA ASP A 93 -4.80 4.57 -6.56
C ASP A 93 -3.44 4.77 -5.87
N SER A 94 -2.35 4.30 -6.49
CA SER A 94 -1.01 4.46 -5.91
C SER A 94 -0.61 5.92 -5.70
N VAL A 95 -0.95 6.82 -6.63
CA VAL A 95 -0.66 8.27 -6.49
C VAL A 95 -1.49 8.88 -5.36
N ALA A 96 -2.77 8.53 -5.24
CA ALA A 96 -3.61 8.98 -4.15
C ALA A 96 -3.07 8.54 -2.79
N ASP A 97 -2.62 7.30 -2.69
CA ASP A 97 -2.06 6.72 -1.46
C ASP A 97 -0.83 7.45 -0.96
N ILE A 98 0.16 7.67 -1.82
CA ILE A 98 1.39 8.36 -1.41
C ILE A 98 1.11 9.82 -1.01
N LEU A 99 0.18 10.51 -1.68
CA LEU A 99 -0.19 11.88 -1.35
C LEU A 99 -0.95 11.95 -0.01
N LEU A 100 -1.90 11.04 0.23
CA LEU A 100 -2.60 10.95 1.52
C LEU A 100 -1.62 10.61 2.65
N ASN A 101 -0.70 9.67 2.43
CA ASN A 101 0.31 9.33 3.42
C ASN A 101 1.21 10.54 3.72
N ALA A 102 1.62 11.30 2.71
CA ALA A 102 2.41 12.53 2.93
C ALA A 102 1.62 13.55 3.76
N ALA A 103 0.33 13.73 3.47
CA ALA A 103 -0.54 14.61 4.23
C ALA A 103 -0.77 14.12 5.67
N ILE A 104 -0.93 12.81 5.90
CA ILE A 104 -1.02 12.21 7.24
C ILE A 104 0.24 12.50 8.06
N PHE A 105 1.43 12.30 7.49
CA PHE A 105 2.69 12.57 8.19
C PHE A 105 2.94 14.06 8.41
N TYR A 106 2.52 14.91 7.48
CA TYR A 106 2.52 16.36 7.69
C TYR A 106 1.59 16.75 8.83
N THR A 107 0.39 16.18 8.92
CA THR A 107 -0.52 16.42 10.03
C THR A 107 0.07 15.91 11.35
N LEU A 108 0.68 14.72 11.37
CA LEU A 108 1.41 14.21 12.54
C LEU A 108 2.48 15.19 13.00
N TYR A 109 3.26 15.76 12.08
CA TYR A 109 4.20 16.84 12.40
C TYR A 109 3.51 18.02 13.09
N THR A 110 2.39 18.51 12.56
CA THR A 110 1.70 19.68 13.14
C THR A 110 1.04 19.43 14.50
N ILE A 111 0.73 18.18 14.86
CA ILE A 111 0.04 17.84 16.11
C ILE A 111 0.95 17.18 17.16
N THR A 112 2.24 16.98 16.86
CA THR A 112 3.23 16.36 17.75
C THR A 112 4.42 17.30 17.96
N SER A 113 5.33 16.93 18.87
CA SER A 113 6.56 17.69 19.14
C SER A 113 7.70 17.36 18.17
N SER A 114 7.45 16.53 17.15
CA SER A 114 8.45 16.09 16.18
C SER A 114 8.80 17.21 15.19
N SER A 115 10.04 17.22 14.72
CA SER A 115 10.45 18.14 13.65
C SER A 115 9.90 17.71 12.29
N LEU A 116 9.76 18.67 11.36
CA LEU A 116 9.38 18.38 9.97
C LEU A 116 10.35 17.38 9.32
N LEU A 117 11.65 17.46 9.65
CA LEU A 117 12.66 16.51 9.16
C LEU A 117 12.37 15.09 9.64
N MET A 118 12.07 14.90 10.93
CA MET A 118 11.73 13.57 11.47
C MET A 118 10.45 13.02 10.84
N ALA A 119 9.42 13.84 10.67
CA ALA A 119 8.20 13.43 9.98
C ALA A 119 8.47 13.03 8.52
N SER A 120 9.32 13.79 7.82
CA SER A 120 9.72 13.48 6.43
C SER A 120 10.49 12.16 6.34
N ILE A 121 11.40 11.91 7.29
CA ILE A 121 12.15 10.64 7.38
C ILE A 121 11.19 9.49 7.69
N ALA A 122 10.26 9.67 8.62
CA ALA A 122 9.30 8.64 9.00
C ALA A 122 8.32 8.31 7.85
N PHE A 123 7.90 9.31 7.08
CA PHE A 123 7.15 9.11 5.84
C PHE A 123 7.96 8.30 4.82
N ALA A 124 9.23 8.66 4.57
CA ALA A 124 10.10 7.92 3.67
C ALA A 124 10.33 6.47 4.15
N CYS A 125 10.44 6.26 5.47
CA CYS A 125 10.52 4.95 6.10
C CYS A 125 9.24 4.12 5.86
N LEU A 126 8.06 4.70 6.07
CA LEU A 126 6.79 4.05 5.79
C LEU A 126 6.70 3.63 4.32
N GLN A 127 7.09 4.51 3.40
CA GLN A 127 7.07 4.20 1.96
C GLN A 127 8.04 3.10 1.59
N LEU A 128 9.25 3.11 2.15
CA LEU A 128 10.24 2.05 1.91
C LEU A 128 9.76 0.70 2.45
N GLN A 129 9.16 0.67 3.64
CA GLN A 129 8.56 -0.53 4.24
C GLN A 129 7.45 -1.11 3.34
N GLY A 130 6.50 -0.27 2.93
CA GLY A 130 5.40 -0.69 2.03
C GLY A 130 5.91 -1.14 0.66
N THR A 131 6.95 -0.48 0.13
CA THR A 131 7.59 -0.87 -1.13
C THR A 131 8.26 -2.23 -1.02
N LEU A 132 8.96 -2.53 0.08
CA LEU A 132 9.53 -3.87 0.32
C LEU A 132 8.45 -4.95 0.35
N TYR A 133 7.34 -4.70 1.08
CA TYR A 133 6.22 -5.64 1.12
C TYR A 133 5.65 -5.90 -0.27
N ASN A 134 5.37 -4.85 -1.03
CA ASN A 134 4.87 -4.94 -2.39
C ASN A 134 5.86 -5.66 -3.31
N TYR A 135 7.16 -5.37 -3.21
CA TYR A 135 8.21 -6.00 -4.02
C TYR A 135 8.21 -7.53 -3.87
N TYR A 136 8.29 -8.04 -2.64
CA TYR A 136 8.26 -9.49 -2.39
C TYR A 136 6.91 -10.11 -2.70
N TYR A 137 5.80 -9.40 -2.46
CA TYR A 137 4.48 -9.93 -2.80
C TYR A 137 4.29 -10.04 -4.31
N VAL A 138 4.78 -9.08 -5.11
CA VAL A 138 4.73 -9.16 -6.57
C VAL A 138 5.64 -10.27 -7.10
N ILE A 139 6.83 -10.46 -6.54
CA ILE A 139 7.70 -11.60 -6.87
C ILE A 139 6.98 -12.92 -6.61
N LEU A 140 6.37 -13.07 -5.43
CA LEU A 140 5.63 -14.28 -5.08
C LEU A 140 4.50 -14.54 -6.08
N ARG A 141 3.69 -13.52 -6.41
CA ARG A 141 2.61 -13.64 -7.40
C ARG A 141 3.12 -14.10 -8.78
N ASN A 142 4.26 -13.56 -9.24
CA ASN A 142 4.84 -13.94 -10.53
C ASN A 142 5.36 -15.39 -10.53
N LYS A 143 5.90 -15.88 -9.41
CA LYS A 143 6.40 -17.27 -9.31
C LYS A 143 5.31 -18.34 -9.28
N VAL A 144 4.08 -17.96 -8.99
CA VAL A 144 2.97 -18.90 -8.75
C VAL A 144 1.77 -18.65 -9.67
N ASP A 145 2.02 -18.00 -10.81
CA ASP A 145 1.00 -17.65 -11.83
C ASP A 145 -0.21 -16.89 -11.23
N GLY A 146 0.06 -15.97 -10.31
CA GLY A 146 -0.92 -15.06 -9.72
C GLY A 146 -1.23 -13.84 -10.61
N ASP A 147 -1.91 -12.84 -10.03
CA ASP A 147 -2.27 -11.59 -10.71
C ASP A 147 -1.02 -10.81 -11.19
N THR A 148 -0.97 -10.51 -12.50
CA THR A 148 0.16 -9.86 -13.20
C THR A 148 -0.03 -8.37 -13.47
N THR A 149 -1.12 -7.77 -12.97
CA THR A 149 -1.38 -6.32 -13.13
C THR A 149 -0.26 -5.45 -12.57
N SER A 150 0.44 -5.92 -11.54
CA SER A 150 1.65 -5.31 -10.97
C SER A 150 2.91 -6.00 -11.45
N ARG A 151 3.90 -5.21 -11.90
CA ARG A 151 5.18 -5.72 -12.38
C ARG A 151 6.25 -5.54 -11.31
N VAL A 152 7.17 -6.49 -11.25
CA VAL A 152 8.37 -6.39 -10.40
C VAL A 152 9.22 -5.19 -10.83
N PHE A 153 9.18 -4.85 -12.12
CA PHE A 153 9.92 -3.74 -12.72
C PHE A 153 8.97 -2.78 -13.46
N GLU A 154 8.72 -1.62 -12.88
CA GLU A 154 7.92 -0.53 -13.48
C GLU A 154 8.81 0.45 -14.26
N THR A 155 9.64 -0.08 -15.18
CA THR A 155 10.65 0.71 -15.91
C THR A 155 10.16 1.25 -17.26
N LYS A 156 9.12 0.64 -17.83
CA LYS A 156 8.56 1.00 -19.14
C LYS A 156 7.09 1.40 -18.99
N THR A 157 6.72 2.50 -19.63
CA THR A 157 5.33 2.95 -19.68
C THR A 157 4.44 1.84 -20.26
N PRO A 158 3.37 1.42 -19.57
CA PRO A 158 2.50 0.38 -20.08
C PRO A 158 1.65 0.89 -21.24
N THR A 159 1.38 -0.01 -22.18
CA THR A 159 0.34 0.19 -23.20
C THR A 159 -1.02 0.15 -22.54
N ALA A 160 -1.85 1.16 -22.79
CA ALA A 160 -3.19 1.29 -22.26
C ALA A 160 -4.07 0.09 -22.63
N LEU A 161 -4.92 -0.35 -21.69
CA LEU A 161 -5.88 -1.42 -21.93
C LEU A 161 -7.08 -0.90 -22.76
N PRO A 162 -7.88 -1.80 -23.38
CA PRO A 162 -9.07 -1.39 -24.11
C PRO A 162 -9.99 -0.50 -23.27
N GLY A 163 -10.37 0.67 -23.81
CA GLY A 163 -11.18 1.68 -23.12
C GLY A 163 -10.39 2.74 -22.36
N GLU A 164 -9.07 2.59 -22.20
CA GLU A 164 -8.22 3.59 -21.55
C GLU A 164 -7.59 4.56 -22.56
N LYS A 165 -7.36 5.80 -22.13
CA LYS A 165 -6.62 6.80 -22.93
C LYS A 165 -5.13 6.67 -22.64
N GLN A 166 -4.31 6.38 -23.65
CA GLN A 166 -2.85 6.26 -23.51
C GLN A 166 -2.20 7.50 -22.89
N LYS A 167 -2.70 8.70 -23.22
CA LYS A 167 -2.21 9.96 -22.62
C LYS A 167 -2.38 9.98 -21.10
N THR A 168 -3.53 9.52 -20.60
CA THR A 168 -3.83 9.46 -19.16
C THR A 168 -2.95 8.43 -18.45
N VAL A 169 -2.81 7.24 -19.03
CA VAL A 169 -1.94 6.18 -18.49
C VAL A 169 -0.49 6.65 -18.43
N ALA A 170 0.02 7.28 -19.50
CA ALA A 170 1.38 7.81 -19.53
C ALA A 170 1.61 8.91 -18.49
N PHE A 171 0.65 9.83 -18.35
CA PHE A 171 0.74 10.91 -17.37
C PHE A 171 0.77 10.38 -15.92
N LEU A 172 -0.16 9.50 -15.56
CA LEU A 172 -0.20 8.90 -14.22
C LEU A 172 1.04 8.05 -13.94
N PHE A 173 1.55 7.32 -14.95
CA PHE A 173 2.78 6.56 -14.83
C PHE A 173 4.01 7.45 -14.57
N ILE A 174 4.08 8.64 -15.21
CA ILE A 174 5.16 9.60 -14.93
C ILE A 174 5.10 10.06 -13.47
N ILE A 175 3.92 10.42 -12.97
CA ILE A 175 3.75 10.83 -11.56
C ILE A 175 4.14 9.69 -10.63
N TYR A 176 3.64 8.48 -10.88
CA TYR A 176 3.98 7.29 -10.11
C TYR A 176 5.50 7.10 -10.06
N ARG A 177 6.19 7.20 -11.21
CA ARG A 177 7.66 7.06 -11.27
C ARG A 177 8.40 8.16 -10.49
N ILE A 178 7.89 9.39 -10.48
CA ILE A 178 8.49 10.47 -9.69
C ILE A 178 8.34 10.18 -8.19
N LEU A 179 7.17 9.71 -7.77
CA LEU A 179 6.84 9.51 -6.36
C LEU A 179 7.41 8.21 -5.77
N TYR A 180 7.40 7.12 -6.53
CA TYR A 180 7.84 5.78 -6.09
C TYR A 180 9.21 5.37 -6.60
N GLY A 181 9.69 5.92 -7.71
CA GLY A 181 10.87 5.42 -8.40
C GLY A 181 12.14 5.41 -7.54
N GLY A 182 12.29 6.37 -6.63
CA GLY A 182 13.39 6.38 -5.66
C GLY A 182 13.32 5.21 -4.68
N PHE A 183 12.15 4.95 -4.10
CA PHE A 183 11.93 3.83 -3.18
C PHE A 183 12.11 2.48 -3.88
N ASP A 184 11.54 2.33 -5.08
CA ASP A 184 11.70 1.13 -5.91
C ASP A 184 13.18 0.87 -6.23
N ALA A 185 13.92 1.92 -6.61
CA ALA A 185 15.35 1.81 -6.91
C ALA A 185 16.17 1.40 -5.68
N ILE A 186 15.84 1.91 -4.48
CA ILE A 186 16.51 1.52 -3.24
C ILE A 186 16.27 0.04 -2.95
N ILE A 187 15.01 -0.41 -2.95
CA ILE A 187 14.69 -1.82 -2.67
C ILE A 187 15.33 -2.75 -3.71
N TYR A 188 15.26 -2.38 -4.99
CA TYR A 188 15.89 -3.14 -6.06
C TYR A 188 17.41 -3.20 -5.90
N PHE A 189 18.07 -2.08 -5.55
CA PHE A 189 19.51 -2.07 -5.30
C PHE A 189 19.88 -2.96 -4.12
N LEU A 190 19.11 -2.87 -3.03
CA LEU A 190 19.33 -3.70 -1.84
C LEU A 190 19.11 -5.18 -2.11
N ASP A 191 18.23 -5.54 -3.06
CA ASP A 191 17.84 -6.92 -3.28
C ASP A 191 17.54 -7.32 -4.73
N ARG A 192 18.49 -7.05 -5.62
CA ARG A 192 18.37 -7.28 -7.06
C ARG A 192 18.06 -8.74 -7.43
N ASN A 193 18.52 -9.70 -6.63
CA ASN A 193 18.45 -11.14 -6.95
C ASN A 193 17.19 -11.83 -6.40
N ALA A 194 16.33 -11.12 -5.67
CA ALA A 194 15.12 -11.73 -5.07
C ALA A 194 14.20 -12.43 -6.09
N PHE A 195 14.15 -11.92 -7.33
CA PHE A 195 13.33 -12.51 -8.38
C PHE A 195 13.80 -13.94 -8.74
N ALA A 196 15.10 -14.22 -8.71
CA ALA A 196 15.68 -15.50 -9.10
C ALA A 196 15.71 -16.55 -7.98
N GLY A 197 15.59 -16.16 -6.71
CA GLY A 197 15.69 -17.09 -5.57
C GLY A 197 14.47 -17.99 -5.37
N ALA A 198 14.39 -18.66 -4.21
CA ALA A 198 13.28 -19.54 -3.86
C ALA A 198 11.93 -18.83 -3.69
N ILE A 199 10.86 -19.63 -3.61
CA ILE A 199 9.54 -19.16 -3.16
C ILE A 199 9.62 -18.86 -1.67
N LEU A 200 9.20 -17.65 -1.29
CA LEU A 200 9.22 -17.21 0.10
C LEU A 200 8.17 -17.98 0.94
N PRO A 201 8.52 -18.43 2.15
CA PRO A 201 7.60 -19.20 2.98
C PRO A 201 6.48 -18.31 3.54
N LYS A 202 5.36 -18.95 3.92
CA LYS A 202 4.16 -18.26 4.40
C LYS A 202 4.41 -17.39 5.63
N TRP A 203 5.19 -17.88 6.60
CA TRP A 203 5.51 -17.13 7.82
C TRP A 203 6.24 -15.82 7.48
N PHE A 204 7.17 -15.86 6.53
CA PHE A 204 7.93 -14.69 6.10
C PHE A 204 7.00 -13.64 5.50
N MET A 205 6.12 -14.06 4.60
CA MET A 205 5.13 -13.17 3.98
C MET A 205 4.13 -12.60 5.00
N SER A 206 3.69 -13.42 5.96
CA SER A 206 2.81 -12.97 7.04
C SER A 206 3.48 -11.94 7.94
N SER A 207 4.72 -12.16 8.36
CA SER A 207 5.47 -11.18 9.16
C SER A 207 5.74 -9.90 8.38
N LEU A 208 6.11 -10.02 7.11
CA LEU A 208 6.36 -8.88 6.23
C LEU A 208 5.10 -8.05 5.98
N SER A 209 3.92 -8.67 5.99
CA SER A 209 2.64 -7.96 5.80
C SER A 209 2.33 -6.92 6.88
N LEU A 210 3.07 -6.89 8.00
CA LEU A 210 3.04 -5.78 8.95
C LEU A 210 3.47 -4.44 8.32
N PHE A 211 4.26 -4.47 7.25
CA PHE A 211 4.60 -3.31 6.44
C PHE A 211 3.53 -2.94 5.41
N GLY A 212 2.44 -3.71 5.31
CA GLY A 212 1.33 -3.35 4.45
C GLY A 212 0.60 -2.11 4.97
N LEU A 213 0.25 -1.21 4.03
CA LEU A 213 -0.27 0.11 4.35
C LEU A 213 -1.50 0.06 5.28
N GLY A 214 -2.42 -0.88 5.04
CA GLY A 214 -3.61 -1.05 5.89
C GLY A 214 -3.27 -1.23 7.37
N PHE A 215 -2.29 -2.09 7.69
CA PHE A 215 -1.87 -2.30 9.07
C PHE A 215 -1.16 -1.07 9.65
N GLN A 216 -0.32 -0.42 8.86
CA GLN A 216 0.40 0.79 9.31
C GLN A 216 -0.56 1.94 9.63
N LEU A 217 -1.61 2.15 8.82
CA LEU A 217 -2.65 3.15 9.09
C LEU A 217 -3.49 2.78 10.33
N LEU A 218 -3.77 1.49 10.55
CA LEU A 218 -4.41 1.01 11.77
C LEU A 218 -3.56 1.33 13.01
N VAL A 219 -2.25 1.07 12.95
CA VAL A 219 -1.31 1.39 14.05
C VAL A 219 -1.31 2.89 14.34
N ILE A 220 -1.25 3.75 13.32
CA ILE A 220 -1.35 5.21 13.48
C ILE A 220 -2.65 5.57 14.20
N GLY A 221 -3.80 5.11 13.72
CA GLY A 221 -5.10 5.41 14.29
C GLY A 221 -5.24 4.94 15.75
N VAL A 222 -4.78 3.74 16.07
CA VAL A 222 -4.81 3.19 17.43
C VAL A 222 -3.93 4.01 18.38
N LEU A 223 -2.71 4.35 17.97
CA LEU A 223 -1.81 5.17 18.79
C LEU A 223 -2.36 6.58 19.03
N LEU A 224 -3.05 7.17 18.05
CA LEU A 224 -3.74 8.45 18.24
C LEU A 224 -4.84 8.35 19.30
N VAL A 225 -5.70 7.32 19.23
CA VAL A 225 -6.78 7.10 20.21
C VAL A 225 -6.24 6.85 21.62
N LEU A 226 -5.12 6.13 21.74
CA LEU A 226 -4.45 5.88 23.02
C LEU A 226 -3.69 7.10 23.57
N GLY A 227 -3.69 8.24 22.86
CA GLY A 227 -2.94 9.43 23.27
C GLY A 227 -1.43 9.31 23.07
N LEU A 228 -0.95 8.28 22.39
CA LEU A 228 0.47 7.97 22.14
C LEU A 228 1.00 8.59 20.85
N LYS A 229 0.47 9.75 20.44
CA LYS A 229 0.79 10.43 19.17
C LYS A 229 2.28 10.73 19.00
N GLU A 230 2.99 11.04 20.08
CA GLU A 230 4.42 11.36 20.08
C GLU A 230 5.31 10.17 19.70
N VAL A 231 4.82 8.94 19.87
CA VAL A 231 5.57 7.72 19.55
C VAL A 231 5.48 7.36 18.07
N ILE A 232 4.47 7.88 17.34
CA ILE A 232 4.16 7.45 15.96
C ILE A 232 5.34 7.71 15.02
N ILE A 233 5.88 8.93 15.00
CA ILE A 233 6.99 9.30 14.10
C ILE A 233 8.26 8.47 14.41
N PRO A 234 8.76 8.42 15.68
CA PRO A 234 9.90 7.57 16.04
C PRO A 234 9.68 6.10 15.72
N LEU A 235 8.48 5.57 15.93
CA LEU A 235 8.15 4.16 15.67
C LEU A 235 8.40 3.79 14.21
N PHE A 236 7.90 4.58 13.24
CA PHE A 236 8.09 4.28 11.82
C PHE A 236 9.55 4.36 11.38
N ILE A 237 10.37 5.20 12.02
CA ILE A 237 11.81 5.26 11.78
C ILE A 237 12.47 3.97 12.28
N VAL A 238 12.19 3.56 13.53
CA VAL A 238 12.77 2.36 14.14
C VAL A 238 12.35 1.09 13.40
N LEU A 239 11.10 1.01 12.94
CA LEU A 239 10.60 -0.13 12.17
C LEU A 239 11.39 -0.37 10.87
N SER A 240 12.06 0.63 10.31
CA SER A 240 12.90 0.46 9.12
C SER A 240 14.13 -0.41 9.35
N VAL A 241 14.55 -0.65 10.59
CA VAL A 241 15.58 -1.67 10.90
C VAL A 241 15.13 -3.06 10.40
N PHE A 242 13.83 -3.37 10.49
CA PHE A 242 13.30 -4.65 10.02
C PHE A 242 13.32 -4.78 8.49
N VAL A 243 13.38 -3.69 7.72
CA VAL A 243 13.60 -3.74 6.26
C VAL A 243 14.92 -4.44 5.96
N ILE A 244 16.00 -4.03 6.65
CA ILE A 244 17.33 -4.64 6.51
C ILE A 244 17.29 -6.10 6.99
N LEU A 245 16.59 -6.39 8.09
CA LEU A 245 16.46 -7.75 8.62
C LEU A 245 15.78 -8.69 7.61
N PHE A 246 14.62 -8.32 7.05
CA PHE A 246 13.89 -9.16 6.09
C PHE A 246 14.71 -9.42 4.83
N ILE A 247 15.40 -8.40 4.31
CA ILE A 247 16.29 -8.57 3.16
C ILE A 247 17.43 -9.53 3.50
N SER A 248 18.01 -9.41 4.69
CA SER A 248 19.11 -10.28 5.15
C SER A 248 18.67 -11.73 5.32
N ILE A 249 17.52 -11.98 5.95
CA ILE A 249 16.92 -13.32 6.06
C ILE A 249 16.72 -13.91 4.66
N ARG A 250 16.19 -13.12 3.71
CA ARG A 250 16.02 -13.59 2.33
C ARG A 250 17.36 -13.90 1.64
N LYS A 251 18.42 -13.12 1.86
CA LYS A 251 19.77 -13.39 1.30
C LYS A 251 20.41 -14.65 1.85
N LEU A 252 20.22 -14.89 3.14
CA LEU A 252 20.91 -15.99 3.81
C LEU A 252 20.19 -17.33 3.60
N TRP A 253 18.86 -17.33 3.53
CA TRP A 253 18.07 -18.56 3.59
C TRP A 253 17.31 -18.89 2.28
N TYR A 254 17.10 -17.91 1.40
CA TYR A 254 16.22 -18.05 0.22
C TYR A 254 16.83 -17.46 -1.06
N ASN A 255 18.16 -17.51 -1.20
CA ASN A 255 18.88 -16.96 -2.35
C ASN A 255 19.02 -17.95 -3.52
N SER A 256 18.79 -19.24 -3.27
CA SER A 256 18.83 -20.35 -4.24
C SER A 256 17.49 -20.57 -4.89
#